data_AF-A0A969C9X5-F1
#
_entry.id   AF-A0A969C9X5-F1
#
_cell.length_a   1.000
_cell.length_b   1.000
_cell.length_c   1.000
_cell.angle_alpha   90.00
_cell.angle_beta   90.00
_cell.angle_gamma   90.00
#
_symmetry.space_group_name_H-M   'P 1'
#
loop_
_entity.id
_entity.type
_entity.pdbx_description
1 polymer ?
#
loop_
_entity_poly.entity_id
_entity_poly.type
_entity_poly.pdbx_seq_one_letter_code
_entity_poly.pdbx_strand_id
1 'polypeptide(L)'
;LRGLGGDLTNIHSIKYGTRNIQFALEYSPRKTLAIEVYPDSSVVVKAPQDATLEAIETKVSKRASWIAKQQRQFAQYAPQLPAPEYVSGEGYRYLGRQYRLKTITSDREQVRLWYGRLEVSTPDPNNSKQIEKALDKWYRDRALIIFLERYQHCLQLVAPYGIQPDSKASENGKIGFELRTMQKRWGSCTKEGKILLNPLLVCAPKDCIDYVIVHELCHLRIHNHSPHFYQLLGTIMPDWKTRKDYLDRCIELRAIDCNNLSP
;
A
#
# COMPACT_ATOMS: atom_id res chain seq x y z
N LEU A 1 1.66 -0.64 -20.94
CA LEU A 1 1.21 -1.82 -21.71
C LEU A 1 2.38 -2.79 -21.89
N ARG A 2 2.63 -3.66 -20.91
CA ARG A 2 3.39 -4.94 -21.01
C ARG A 2 3.64 -5.44 -19.60
N GLY A 3 2.91 -6.49 -19.21
CA GLY A 3 2.96 -7.07 -17.87
C GLY A 3 1.77 -8.01 -17.60
N LEU A 4 1.31 -8.74 -18.61
CA LEU A 4 0.33 -9.81 -18.47
C LEU A 4 0.90 -11.03 -19.18
N GLY A 5 1.79 -11.73 -18.48
CA GLY A 5 2.27 -13.06 -18.86
C GLY A 5 1.20 -14.08 -18.49
N GLY A 6 0.23 -14.23 -19.39
CA GLY A 6 -0.93 -15.11 -19.26
C GLY A 6 -2.00 -14.60 -20.22
N ASP A 7 -2.30 -15.37 -21.25
CA ASP A 7 -3.25 -15.06 -22.33
C ASP A 7 -4.52 -14.34 -21.83
N LEU A 8 -4.69 -13.07 -22.20
CA LEU A 8 -5.90 -12.26 -21.99
C LEU A 8 -7.04 -12.64 -22.96
N THR A 9 -7.13 -13.88 -23.42
CA THR A 9 -8.03 -14.25 -24.54
C THR A 9 -9.43 -14.70 -24.12
N ASN A 10 -9.73 -14.83 -22.82
CA ASN A 10 -11.06 -15.22 -22.32
C ASN A 10 -11.74 -14.08 -21.53
N ILE A 11 -12.18 -13.05 -22.24
CA ILE A 11 -13.03 -11.98 -21.69
C ILE A 11 -14.49 -12.38 -21.84
N HIS A 12 -15.22 -12.41 -20.73
CA HIS A 12 -16.65 -12.69 -20.68
C HIS A 12 -17.40 -11.49 -20.13
N SER A 13 -18.71 -11.44 -20.34
CA SER A 13 -19.53 -10.33 -19.84
C SER A 13 -20.91 -10.79 -19.39
N ILE A 14 -21.39 -10.25 -18.27
CA ILE A 14 -22.75 -10.46 -17.79
C ILE A 14 -23.53 -9.14 -17.69
N LYS A 15 -24.83 -9.20 -17.98
CA LYS A 15 -25.73 -8.07 -17.72
C LYS A 15 -26.17 -8.03 -16.27
N TYR A 16 -26.06 -6.86 -15.65
CA TYR A 16 -26.58 -6.57 -14.31
C TYR A 16 -27.35 -5.24 -14.34
N GLY A 17 -28.68 -5.33 -14.40
CA GLY A 17 -29.55 -4.17 -14.65
C GLY A 17 -29.24 -3.53 -15.99
N THR A 18 -28.88 -2.24 -15.98
CA THR A 18 -28.44 -1.50 -17.18
C THR A 18 -26.94 -1.56 -17.43
N ARG A 19 -26.16 -2.24 -16.56
CA ARG A 19 -24.70 -2.33 -16.67
C ARG A 19 -24.26 -3.65 -17.29
N ASN A 20 -23.15 -3.62 -18.02
CA ASN A 20 -22.44 -4.82 -18.46
C ASN A 20 -21.16 -4.96 -17.63
N ILE A 21 -21.00 -6.08 -16.93
CA ILE A 21 -19.78 -6.38 -16.15
C ILE A 21 -18.92 -7.28 -17.02
N GLN A 22 -17.83 -6.73 -17.55
CA GLN A 22 -16.80 -7.49 -18.23
C GLN A 22 -15.81 -8.06 -17.21
N PHE A 23 -15.40 -9.31 -17.40
CA PHE A 23 -14.39 -9.96 -16.58
C PHE A 23 -13.48 -10.87 -17.41
N ALA A 24 -12.20 -10.93 -17.07
CA ALA A 24 -11.27 -11.92 -17.58
C ALA A 24 -11.38 -13.20 -16.75
N LEU A 25 -11.42 -14.35 -17.42
CA LEU A 25 -11.52 -15.66 -16.77
C LEU A 25 -10.17 -16.38 -16.80
N GLU A 26 -9.68 -16.76 -15.63
CA GLU A 26 -8.44 -17.51 -15.45
C GLU A 26 -8.70 -18.83 -14.72
N TYR A 27 -8.41 -19.97 -15.36
CA TYR A 27 -8.49 -21.27 -14.71
C TYR A 27 -7.19 -21.56 -13.94
N SER A 28 -7.31 -21.95 -12.68
CA SER A 28 -6.16 -22.29 -11.82
C SER A 28 -6.47 -23.49 -10.91
N PRO A 29 -5.45 -24.22 -10.41
CA PRO A 29 -5.65 -25.35 -9.50
C PRO A 29 -6.15 -24.86 -8.14
N ARG A 30 -7.47 -24.76 -7.99
CA ARG A 30 -8.13 -24.26 -6.77
C ARG A 30 -9.51 -24.86 -6.56
N LYS A 31 -9.99 -24.85 -5.32
CA LYS A 31 -11.27 -25.46 -4.92
C LYS A 31 -12.49 -24.55 -5.04
N THR A 32 -12.30 -23.23 -5.15
CA THR A 32 -13.39 -22.25 -5.09
C THR A 32 -13.23 -21.19 -6.18
N LEU A 33 -14.30 -20.46 -6.50
CA LEU A 33 -14.24 -19.25 -7.33
C LEU A 33 -13.79 -18.04 -6.50
N ALA A 34 -13.00 -17.14 -7.08
CA ALA A 34 -12.63 -15.84 -6.51
C ALA A 34 -12.82 -14.79 -7.58
N ILE A 35 -13.33 -13.66 -7.15
CA ILE A 35 -13.60 -12.51 -7.99
C ILE A 35 -12.73 -11.40 -7.43
N GLU A 36 -11.79 -10.93 -8.23
CA GLU A 36 -10.87 -9.85 -7.92
C GLU A 36 -11.30 -8.65 -8.76
N VAL A 37 -11.47 -7.49 -8.12
CA VAL A 37 -11.70 -6.20 -8.82
C VAL A 37 -10.46 -5.36 -8.58
N TYR A 38 -9.84 -4.90 -9.65
CA TYR A 38 -8.59 -4.14 -9.61
C TYR A 38 -8.85 -2.62 -9.64
N PRO A 39 -7.85 -1.80 -9.25
CA PRO A 39 -7.96 -0.34 -9.25
C PRO A 39 -8.28 0.27 -10.62
N ASP A 40 -7.87 -0.37 -11.72
CA ASP A 40 -8.25 0.03 -13.08
C ASP A 40 -9.70 -0.35 -13.46
N SER A 41 -10.49 -0.78 -12.47
CA SER A 41 -11.85 -1.30 -12.60
C SER A 41 -11.98 -2.62 -13.35
N SER A 42 -10.87 -3.26 -13.74
CA SER A 42 -10.90 -4.59 -14.34
C SER A 42 -11.34 -5.64 -13.33
N VAL A 43 -12.02 -6.67 -13.81
CA VAL A 43 -12.51 -7.79 -12.99
C VAL A 43 -11.84 -9.06 -13.49
N VAL A 44 -11.20 -9.81 -12.60
CA VAL A 44 -10.67 -11.14 -12.90
C VAL A 44 -11.40 -12.17 -12.07
N VAL A 45 -11.88 -13.20 -12.74
CA VAL A 45 -12.48 -14.37 -12.10
C VAL A 45 -11.51 -15.52 -12.22
N LYS A 46 -11.00 -15.97 -11.07
CA LYS A 46 -10.19 -17.18 -11.00
C LYS A 46 -11.11 -18.36 -10.76
N ALA A 47 -11.08 -19.37 -11.61
CA ALA A 47 -11.98 -20.53 -11.54
C ALA A 47 -11.23 -21.85 -11.34
N PRO A 48 -11.80 -22.82 -10.60
CA PRO A 48 -11.39 -24.22 -10.65
C PRO A 48 -11.43 -24.77 -12.09
N GLN A 49 -10.51 -25.67 -12.45
CA GLN A 49 -10.42 -26.23 -13.81
C GLN A 49 -11.69 -26.98 -14.26
N ASP A 50 -12.48 -27.47 -13.31
CA ASP A 50 -13.74 -28.20 -13.51
C ASP A 50 -14.98 -27.31 -13.46
N ALA A 51 -14.83 -26.00 -13.21
CA ALA A 51 -15.97 -25.09 -13.13
C ALA A 51 -16.52 -24.76 -14.52
N THR A 52 -17.83 -24.94 -14.70
CA THR A 52 -18.52 -24.55 -15.94
C THR A 52 -18.68 -23.04 -16.03
N LEU A 53 -18.70 -22.51 -17.25
CA LEU A 53 -18.92 -21.08 -17.50
C LEU A 53 -20.26 -20.59 -16.90
N GLU A 54 -21.31 -21.41 -16.97
CA GLU A 54 -22.61 -21.08 -16.38
C GLU A 54 -22.57 -20.95 -14.85
N ALA A 55 -21.82 -21.83 -14.17
CA ALA A 55 -21.60 -21.74 -12.72
C ALA A 55 -20.78 -20.49 -12.35
N ILE A 56 -19.81 -20.14 -13.20
CA ILE A 56 -19.01 -18.91 -13.08
C ILE A 56 -19.92 -17.69 -13.22
N GLU A 57 -20.65 -17.55 -14.32
CA GLU A 57 -21.55 -16.42 -14.61
C GLU A 57 -22.62 -16.26 -13.53
N THR A 58 -23.21 -17.36 -13.05
CA THR A 58 -24.18 -17.34 -11.95
C THR A 58 -23.56 -16.75 -10.68
N LYS A 59 -22.31 -17.10 -10.37
CA LYS A 59 -21.62 -16.59 -9.17
C LYS A 59 -21.19 -15.14 -9.32
N VAL A 60 -20.74 -14.74 -10.50
CA VAL A 60 -20.43 -13.33 -10.83
C VAL A 60 -21.71 -12.49 -10.73
N SER A 61 -22.84 -12.98 -11.26
CA SER A 61 -24.14 -12.32 -11.19
C SER A 61 -24.62 -12.13 -9.74
N LYS A 62 -24.50 -13.15 -8.89
CA LYS A 62 -24.77 -13.05 -7.44
C LYS A 62 -23.89 -12.02 -6.72
N ARG A 63 -22.70 -11.74 -7.25
CA ARG A 63 -21.74 -10.76 -6.70
C ARG A 63 -21.76 -9.43 -7.46
N ALA A 64 -22.63 -9.25 -8.46
CA ALA A 64 -22.60 -8.09 -9.35
C ALA A 64 -22.79 -6.75 -8.61
N SER A 65 -23.65 -6.72 -7.58
CA SER A 65 -23.82 -5.53 -6.73
C SER A 65 -22.52 -5.15 -5.99
N TRP A 66 -21.79 -6.15 -5.49
CA TRP A 66 -20.50 -5.98 -4.83
C TRP A 66 -19.42 -5.54 -5.83
N ILE A 67 -19.35 -6.17 -7.01
CA ILE A 67 -18.43 -5.78 -8.09
C ILE A 67 -18.67 -4.32 -8.49
N ALA A 68 -19.93 -3.94 -8.75
CA ALA A 68 -20.30 -2.58 -9.13
C ALA A 68 -20.05 -1.56 -8.00
N LYS A 69 -20.04 -1.99 -6.73
CA LYS A 69 -19.63 -1.14 -5.59
C LYS A 69 -18.12 -0.97 -5.57
N GLN A 70 -17.35 -2.04 -5.76
CA GLN A 70 -15.88 -1.99 -5.82
C GLN A 70 -15.40 -1.16 -7.01
N GLN A 71 -15.95 -1.35 -8.21
CA GLN A 71 -15.61 -0.53 -9.39
C GLN A 71 -15.93 0.95 -9.16
N ARG A 72 -17.07 1.28 -8.55
CA ARG A 72 -17.39 2.68 -8.20
C ARG A 72 -16.41 3.26 -7.19
N GLN A 73 -16.00 2.45 -6.21
CA GLN A 73 -15.00 2.86 -5.23
C GLN A 73 -13.64 3.06 -5.90
N PHE A 74 -13.24 2.17 -6.81
CA PHE A 74 -11.98 2.31 -7.55
C PHE A 74 -11.99 3.47 -8.56
N ALA A 75 -13.12 3.72 -9.21
CA ALA A 75 -13.30 4.88 -10.10
C ALA A 75 -13.23 6.23 -9.37
N GLN A 76 -13.32 6.25 -8.03
CA GLN A 76 -13.08 7.45 -7.23
C GLN A 76 -11.58 7.68 -6.95
N TYR A 77 -10.73 6.67 -7.17
CA TYR A 77 -9.28 6.81 -7.12
C TYR A 77 -8.75 7.20 -8.51
N ALA A 78 -7.68 7.99 -8.52
CA ALA A 78 -7.06 8.43 -9.77
C ALA A 78 -6.56 7.22 -10.59
N PRO A 79 -6.49 7.30 -11.92
CA PRO A 79 -5.88 6.24 -12.72
C PRO A 79 -4.48 5.91 -12.18
N GLN A 80 -4.10 4.63 -12.23
CA GLN A 80 -2.77 4.18 -11.81
C GLN A 80 -1.72 5.12 -12.40
N LEU A 81 -0.97 5.77 -11.50
CA LEU A 81 0.11 6.65 -11.93
C LEU A 81 1.09 5.82 -12.79
N PRO A 82 1.56 6.36 -13.92
CA PRO A 82 2.58 5.69 -14.71
C PRO A 82 3.79 5.36 -13.81
N ALA A 83 4.47 4.27 -14.13
CA ALA A 83 5.69 3.90 -13.43
C ALA A 83 6.68 5.08 -13.49
N PRO A 84 7.33 5.45 -12.37
CA PRO A 84 8.31 6.54 -12.39
C PRO A 84 9.45 6.22 -13.36
N GLU A 85 9.79 7.19 -14.21
CA GLU A 85 10.93 7.15 -15.12
C GLU A 85 12.20 7.72 -14.46
N TYR A 86 12.05 8.29 -13.25
CA TYR A 86 13.12 8.87 -12.43
C TYR A 86 13.81 10.07 -13.10
N VAL A 87 13.05 10.86 -13.86
CA VAL A 87 13.54 12.05 -14.58
C VAL A 87 13.22 13.35 -13.83
N SER A 88 14.05 14.37 -14.05
CA SER A 88 13.82 15.70 -13.46
C SER A 88 12.45 16.26 -13.87
N GLY A 89 11.71 16.82 -12.90
CA GLY A 89 10.37 17.37 -13.08
C GLY A 89 9.25 16.45 -12.57
N GLU A 90 9.51 15.15 -12.43
CA GLU A 90 8.56 14.18 -11.89
C GLU A 90 8.07 14.54 -10.48
N GLY A 91 6.83 14.17 -10.17
CA GLY A 91 6.21 14.39 -8.88
C GLY A 91 6.47 13.27 -7.87
N TYR A 92 7.02 13.62 -6.72
CA TYR A 92 7.25 12.73 -5.58
C TYR A 92 6.52 13.24 -4.34
N ARG A 93 6.07 12.33 -3.47
CA ARG A 93 5.37 12.70 -2.23
C ARG A 93 6.26 12.45 -1.01
N TYR A 94 6.21 13.37 -0.06
CA TYR A 94 6.84 13.20 1.25
C TYR A 94 6.02 13.93 2.31
N LEU A 95 5.64 13.21 3.37
CA LEU A 95 4.78 13.72 4.45
C LEU A 95 3.49 14.42 3.97
N GLY A 96 2.83 13.83 2.96
CA GLY A 96 1.57 14.34 2.41
C GLY A 96 1.72 15.50 1.42
N ARG A 97 2.94 15.99 1.19
CA ARG A 97 3.22 17.09 0.24
C ARG A 97 3.86 16.57 -1.03
N GLN A 98 3.59 17.23 -2.15
CA GLN A 98 4.19 16.91 -3.45
C GLN A 98 5.39 17.81 -3.73
N TYR A 99 6.48 17.21 -4.18
CA TYR A 99 7.74 17.85 -4.54
C TYR A 99 8.14 17.42 -5.94
N ARG A 100 8.77 18.33 -6.69
CA ARG A 100 9.35 17.99 -7.98
C ARG A 100 10.76 17.43 -7.79
N LEU A 101 11.05 16.32 -8.46
CA LEU A 101 12.39 15.78 -8.58
C LEU A 101 13.27 16.76 -9.37
N LYS A 102 14.49 16.98 -8.88
CA LYS A 102 15.52 17.71 -9.61
C LYS A 102 16.81 16.89 -9.56
N THR A 103 17.23 16.39 -10.71
CA THR A 103 18.53 15.72 -10.85
C THR A 103 19.62 16.77 -11.09
N ILE A 104 20.76 16.59 -10.45
CA ILE A 104 21.89 17.52 -10.46
C ILE A 104 23.17 16.71 -10.65
N THR A 105 23.99 17.08 -11.63
CA THR A 105 25.31 16.48 -11.81
C THR A 105 26.22 16.87 -10.63
N SER A 106 26.80 15.88 -9.96
CA SER A 106 27.72 16.09 -8.85
C SER A 106 28.61 14.88 -8.61
N ASP A 107 29.84 15.10 -8.18
CA ASP A 107 30.75 14.03 -7.75
C ASP A 107 30.32 13.37 -6.42
N ARG A 108 29.37 13.98 -5.69
CA ARG A 108 28.82 13.44 -4.45
C ARG A 108 27.38 12.97 -4.65
N GLU A 109 27.13 11.71 -4.33
CA GLU A 109 25.77 11.18 -4.28
C GLU A 109 25.04 11.66 -3.03
N GLN A 110 23.93 12.37 -3.21
CA GLN A 110 23.11 12.86 -2.11
C GLN A 110 21.66 13.06 -2.55
N VAL A 111 20.73 12.76 -1.65
CA VAL A 111 19.32 13.15 -1.79
C VAL A 111 18.94 14.11 -0.67
N ARG A 112 18.31 15.22 -1.00
CA ARG A 112 17.84 16.20 -0.01
C ARG A 112 16.53 16.87 -0.43
N LEU A 113 15.82 17.38 0.57
CA LEU A 113 14.70 18.27 0.35
C LEU A 113 15.20 19.72 0.45
N TRP A 114 15.12 20.49 -0.63
CA TRP A 114 15.69 21.83 -0.70
C TRP A 114 14.76 22.75 -1.52
N TYR A 115 14.36 23.89 -0.94
CA TYR A 115 13.42 24.85 -1.55
C TYR A 115 12.18 24.23 -2.23
N GLY A 116 11.52 23.26 -1.57
CA GLY A 116 10.32 22.62 -2.11
C GLY A 116 10.60 21.67 -3.29
N ARG A 117 11.84 21.22 -3.45
CA ARG A 117 12.26 20.21 -4.44
C ARG A 117 12.92 19.04 -3.75
N LEU A 118 12.78 17.88 -4.36
CA LEU A 118 13.54 16.69 -3.99
C LEU A 118 14.75 16.64 -4.93
N GLU A 119 15.91 17.04 -4.42
CA GLU A 119 17.15 17.11 -5.20
C GLU A 119 17.93 15.80 -5.07
N VAL A 120 18.31 15.23 -6.21
CA VAL A 120 19.21 14.07 -6.30
C VAL A 120 20.48 14.53 -7.00
N SER A 121 21.58 14.57 -6.24
CA SER A 121 22.93 14.81 -6.75
C SER A 121 23.56 13.48 -7.11
N THR A 122 24.07 13.35 -8.33
CA THR A 122 24.64 12.10 -8.88
C THR A 122 25.65 12.43 -9.99
N PRO A 123 26.69 11.60 -10.20
CA PRO A 123 27.61 11.77 -11.33
C PRO A 123 26.91 11.72 -12.69
N ASP A 124 25.87 10.89 -12.81
CA ASP A 124 25.06 10.77 -14.02
C ASP A 124 23.58 11.07 -13.72
N PRO A 125 23.07 12.28 -14.03
CA PRO A 125 21.68 12.67 -13.78
C PRO A 125 20.67 12.03 -14.75
N ASN A 126 21.13 11.24 -15.73
CA ASN A 126 20.27 10.52 -16.66
C ASN A 126 20.19 9.01 -16.34
N ASN A 127 20.95 8.54 -15.35
CA ASN A 127 20.91 7.14 -14.91
C ASN A 127 19.73 6.90 -13.96
N SER A 128 18.58 6.54 -14.52
CA SER A 128 17.34 6.30 -13.77
C SER A 128 17.48 5.27 -12.65
N LYS A 129 18.26 4.20 -12.84
CA LYS A 129 18.49 3.17 -11.81
C LYS A 129 19.27 3.69 -10.61
N GLN A 130 20.25 4.56 -10.85
CA GLN A 130 21.02 5.19 -9.78
C GLN A 130 20.15 6.17 -8.98
N ILE A 131 19.32 6.94 -9.68
CA ILE A 131 18.37 7.88 -9.08
C ILE A 131 17.31 7.14 -8.25
N GLU A 132 16.75 6.06 -8.79
CA GLU A 132 15.83 5.15 -8.09
C GLU A 132 16.45 4.66 -6.78
N LYS A 133 17.64 4.07 -6.84
CA LYS A 133 18.34 3.54 -5.67
C LYS A 133 18.62 4.63 -4.62
N ALA A 134 19.02 5.82 -5.06
CA ALA A 134 19.29 6.94 -4.17
C ALA A 134 18.00 7.43 -3.46
N LEU A 135 16.90 7.54 -4.20
CA LEU A 135 15.59 7.91 -3.67
C LEU A 135 15.06 6.85 -2.70
N ASP A 136 15.14 5.58 -3.06
CA ASP A 136 14.72 4.47 -2.20
C ASP A 136 15.47 4.47 -0.88
N LYS A 137 16.79 4.66 -0.91
CA LYS A 137 17.60 4.81 0.29
C LYS A 137 17.13 6.00 1.12
N TRP A 138 16.94 7.16 0.48
CA TRP A 138 16.49 8.37 1.16
C TRP A 138 15.13 8.19 1.82
N TYR A 139 14.15 7.59 1.14
CA TYR A 139 12.84 7.29 1.71
C TYR A 139 12.94 6.35 2.91
N ARG A 140 13.77 5.30 2.83
CA ARG A 140 14.01 4.39 3.96
C ARG A 140 14.63 5.12 5.16
N ASP A 141 15.65 5.94 4.94
CA ASP A 141 16.29 6.72 6.01
C ASP A 141 15.30 7.69 6.66
N ARG A 142 14.50 8.41 5.85
CA ARG A 142 13.46 9.32 6.35
C ARG A 142 12.33 8.57 7.05
N ALA A 143 11.95 7.39 6.56
CA ALA A 143 10.95 6.54 7.19
C ALA A 143 11.40 6.11 8.58
N LEU A 144 12.66 5.69 8.77
CA LEU A 144 13.19 5.36 10.10
C LEU A 144 13.05 6.52 11.08
N ILE A 145 13.50 7.71 10.68
CA ILE A 145 13.47 8.91 11.53
C ILE A 145 12.04 9.27 11.91
N ILE A 146 11.16 9.38 10.91
CA ILE A 146 9.77 9.81 11.13
C ILE A 146 8.99 8.75 11.88
N PHE A 147 9.10 7.47 11.50
CA PHE A 147 8.35 6.41 12.16
C PHE A 147 8.80 6.21 13.60
N LEU A 148 10.08 6.43 13.94
CA LEU A 148 10.52 6.42 15.33
C LEU A 148 9.80 7.49 16.16
N GLU A 149 9.78 8.74 15.68
CA GLU A 149 9.05 9.85 16.31
C GLU A 149 7.56 9.51 16.46
N ARG A 150 6.92 9.06 15.37
CA ARG A 150 5.47 8.75 15.37
C ARG A 150 5.13 7.53 16.20
N TYR A 151 5.99 6.51 16.21
CA TYR A 151 5.79 5.30 17.00
C TYR A 151 5.80 5.62 18.49
N GLN A 152 6.77 6.41 18.97
CA GLN A 152 6.81 6.86 20.36
C GLN A 152 5.55 7.65 20.74
N HIS A 153 5.09 8.54 19.86
CA HIS A 153 3.82 9.24 20.07
C HIS A 153 2.63 8.28 20.16
N CYS A 154 2.54 7.31 19.24
CA CYS A 154 1.44 6.33 19.22
C CYS A 154 1.47 5.39 20.44
N LEU A 155 2.65 5.06 20.97
CA LEU A 155 2.77 4.30 22.22
C LEU A 155 2.10 5.03 23.39
N GLN A 156 2.25 6.35 23.47
CA GLN A 156 1.57 7.15 24.50
C GLN A 156 0.05 7.13 24.35
N LEU A 157 -0.45 7.11 23.11
CA LEU A 157 -1.90 7.04 22.83
C LEU A 157 -2.51 5.69 23.23
N VAL A 158 -1.79 4.59 23.01
CA VAL A 158 -2.32 3.24 23.28
C VAL A 158 -2.08 2.76 24.71
N ALA A 159 -1.12 3.35 25.44
CA ALA A 159 -0.74 2.94 26.79
C ALA A 159 -1.91 2.92 27.80
N PRO A 160 -2.84 3.90 27.84
CA PRO A 160 -3.99 3.88 28.74
C PRO A 160 -4.93 2.68 28.53
N TYR A 161 -4.84 2.01 27.38
CA TYR A 161 -5.67 0.88 27.00
C TYR A 161 -4.97 -0.47 27.27
N GLY A 162 -3.84 -0.45 27.99
CA GLY A 162 -3.07 -1.64 28.34
C GLY A 162 -2.44 -2.32 27.13
N ILE A 163 -2.14 -1.56 26.07
CA ILE A 163 -1.34 -2.04 24.94
C ILE A 163 0.10 -1.62 25.19
N GLN A 164 0.97 -2.61 25.40
CA GLN A 164 2.40 -2.41 25.54
C GLN A 164 3.11 -3.45 24.68
N PRO A 165 3.93 -3.06 23.70
CA PRO A 165 4.79 -3.98 22.98
C PRO A 165 5.77 -4.65 23.94
N ASP A 166 6.18 -5.88 23.64
CA ASP A 166 7.10 -6.64 24.49
C ASP A 166 8.41 -5.85 24.71
N SER A 167 8.74 -5.63 25.99
CA SER A 167 9.88 -4.83 26.43
C SER A 167 11.23 -5.41 25.99
N LYS A 168 11.29 -6.72 25.70
CA LYS A 168 12.49 -7.40 25.21
C LYS A 168 12.96 -6.89 23.84
N ALA A 169 12.07 -6.34 23.02
CA ALA A 169 12.46 -5.66 21.78
C ALA A 169 13.21 -4.36 22.09
N SER A 170 12.77 -3.61 23.11
CA SER A 170 13.39 -2.35 23.53
C SER A 170 14.70 -2.55 24.32
N GLU A 171 14.85 -3.65 25.06
CA GLU A 171 16.01 -3.94 25.92
C GLU A 171 17.32 -4.14 25.15
N ASN A 172 17.25 -4.60 23.90
CA ASN A 172 18.43 -4.79 23.03
C ASN A 172 18.71 -3.58 22.12
N GLY A 173 18.14 -2.41 22.42
CA GLY A 173 18.25 -1.22 21.57
C GLY A 173 17.57 -1.35 20.21
N LYS A 174 16.69 -2.35 20.03
CA LYS A 174 15.93 -2.50 18.78
C LYS A 174 14.72 -1.56 18.81
N ILE A 175 14.52 -0.89 17.68
CA ILE A 175 13.35 -0.06 17.42
C ILE A 175 12.11 -0.98 17.49
N GLY A 176 11.02 -0.54 18.14
CA GLY A 176 9.79 -1.34 18.33
C GLY A 176 9.03 -1.71 17.05
N PHE A 177 9.58 -1.39 15.88
CA PHE A 177 9.08 -1.78 14.57
C PHE A 177 10.25 -2.08 13.62
N GLU A 178 9.95 -2.77 12.51
CA GLU A 178 10.88 -2.94 11.40
C GLU A 178 10.33 -2.42 10.08
N LEU A 179 11.23 -1.93 9.23
CA LEU A 179 10.90 -1.51 7.88
C LEU A 179 10.84 -2.72 6.94
N ARG A 180 9.71 -2.91 6.27
CA ARG A 180 9.53 -3.97 5.28
C ARG A 180 8.69 -3.49 4.10
N THR A 181 9.26 -3.57 2.90
CA THR A 181 8.51 -3.29 1.66
C THR A 181 7.40 -4.35 1.49
N MET A 182 6.17 -3.88 1.26
CA MET A 182 4.99 -4.73 1.09
C MET A 182 4.19 -4.23 -0.11
N GLN A 183 3.65 -5.15 -0.91
CA GLN A 183 2.93 -4.78 -2.13
C GLN A 183 1.50 -4.28 -1.87
N LYS A 184 0.86 -4.77 -0.81
CA LYS A 184 -0.59 -4.59 -0.59
C LYS A 184 -0.96 -3.92 0.73
N ARG A 185 0.03 -3.62 1.59
CA ARG A 185 -0.21 -3.12 2.95
C ARG A 185 0.81 -2.07 3.34
N TRP A 186 0.36 -1.13 4.17
CA TRP A 186 1.20 -0.11 4.80
C TRP A 186 1.85 -0.59 6.10
N GLY A 187 1.22 -1.56 6.77
CA GLY A 187 1.73 -2.16 8.00
C GLY A 187 1.26 -3.60 8.16
N SER A 188 1.85 -4.30 9.13
CA SER A 188 1.35 -5.56 9.66
C SER A 188 1.92 -5.83 11.06
N CYS A 189 1.17 -6.55 11.90
CA CYS A 189 1.65 -7.13 13.14
C CYS A 189 1.84 -8.66 12.98
N THR A 190 3.01 -9.19 13.36
CA THR A 190 3.22 -10.64 13.39
C THR A 190 2.56 -11.28 14.62
N LYS A 191 2.46 -12.62 14.65
CA LYS A 191 1.92 -13.35 15.82
C LYS A 191 2.76 -13.16 17.07
N GLU A 192 4.05 -12.93 16.88
CA GLU A 192 5.04 -12.67 17.93
C GLU A 192 5.00 -11.21 18.41
N GLY A 193 4.03 -10.40 17.94
CA GLY A 193 3.85 -9.01 18.36
C GLY A 193 4.80 -8.02 17.69
N LYS A 194 5.44 -8.39 16.58
CA LYS A 194 6.37 -7.52 15.87
C LYS A 194 5.64 -6.63 14.88
N ILE A 195 5.84 -5.32 15.00
CA ILE A 195 5.27 -4.32 14.10
C ILE A 195 6.17 -4.16 12.87
N LEU A 196 5.59 -4.31 11.67
CA LEU A 196 6.27 -4.11 10.40
C LEU A 196 5.61 -2.93 9.69
N LEU A 197 6.40 -1.97 9.21
CA LEU A 197 5.92 -0.78 8.51
C LEU A 197 6.55 -0.69 7.13
N ASN A 198 5.75 -0.33 6.13
CA ASN A 198 6.23 -0.11 4.78
C ASN A 198 6.94 1.25 4.70
N PRO A 199 8.22 1.33 4.26
CA PRO A 199 8.96 2.60 4.16
C PRO A 199 8.23 3.68 3.37
N LEU A 200 7.50 3.30 2.32
CA LEU A 200 6.76 4.23 1.47
C LEU A 200 5.60 4.92 2.21
N LEU A 201 5.20 4.43 3.39
CA LEU A 201 4.20 5.10 4.22
C LEU A 201 4.66 6.52 4.61
N VAL A 202 5.97 6.83 4.58
CA VAL A 202 6.50 8.17 4.83
C VAL A 202 6.07 9.21 3.77
N CYS A 203 5.51 8.77 2.65
CA CYS A 203 4.86 9.63 1.68
C CYS A 203 3.54 10.22 2.22
N ALA A 204 2.94 9.61 3.25
CA ALA A 204 1.66 10.00 3.86
C ALA A 204 1.81 11.16 4.84
N PRO A 205 0.76 11.98 5.04
CA PRO A 205 0.75 12.91 6.16
C PRO A 205 0.95 12.17 7.49
N LYS A 206 1.55 12.85 8.47
CA LYS A 206 1.84 12.27 9.79
C LYS A 206 0.60 11.64 10.44
N ASP A 207 -0.57 12.25 10.31
CA ASP A 207 -1.81 11.72 10.91
C ASP A 207 -2.20 10.35 10.31
N CYS A 208 -1.95 10.13 9.02
CA CYS A 208 -2.16 8.84 8.37
C CYS A 208 -1.09 7.81 8.79
N ILE A 209 0.15 8.24 9.01
CA ILE A 209 1.21 7.39 9.56
C ILE A 209 0.79 6.91 10.96
N ASP A 210 0.32 7.81 11.82
CA ASP A 210 -0.16 7.47 13.15
C ASP A 210 -1.31 6.48 13.11
N TYR A 211 -2.27 6.68 12.18
CA TYR A 211 -3.36 5.74 11.98
C TYR A 211 -2.86 4.33 11.72
N VAL A 212 -1.91 4.15 10.80
CA VAL A 212 -1.34 2.82 10.51
C VAL A 212 -0.62 2.26 11.74
N ILE A 213 0.19 3.06 12.43
CA ILE A 213 0.91 2.59 13.61
C ILE A 213 -0.06 2.17 14.73
N VAL A 214 -1.07 2.98 15.04
CA VAL A 214 -2.09 2.65 16.05
C VAL A 214 -2.89 1.41 15.63
N HIS A 215 -3.21 1.28 14.34
CA HIS A 215 -3.86 0.08 13.81
C HIS A 215 -3.04 -1.18 14.10
N GLU A 216 -1.73 -1.17 13.79
CA GLU A 216 -0.86 -2.31 14.06
C GLU A 216 -0.66 -2.56 15.56
N LEU A 217 -0.57 -1.50 16.37
CA LEU A 217 -0.49 -1.64 17.84
C LEU A 217 -1.76 -2.26 18.44
N CYS A 218 -2.94 -1.95 17.90
CA CYS A 218 -4.20 -2.59 18.32
C CYS A 218 -4.18 -4.11 18.09
N HIS A 219 -3.42 -4.59 17.09
CA HIS A 219 -3.29 -6.03 16.82
C HIS A 219 -2.56 -6.80 17.92
N LEU A 220 -1.77 -6.13 18.76
CA LEU A 220 -1.15 -6.74 19.95
C LEU A 220 -2.20 -7.24 20.96
N ARG A 221 -3.38 -6.61 20.97
CA ARG A 221 -4.49 -6.97 21.85
C ARG A 221 -5.59 -7.75 21.12
N ILE A 222 -5.88 -7.38 19.88
CA ILE A 222 -6.95 -8.00 19.07
C ILE A 222 -6.42 -8.30 17.66
N HIS A 223 -6.05 -9.57 17.44
CA HIS A 223 -5.36 -10.02 16.24
C HIS A 223 -6.19 -9.95 14.94
N ASN A 224 -7.52 -9.89 15.04
CA ASN A 224 -8.42 -9.86 13.88
C ASN A 224 -9.19 -8.53 13.80
N HIS A 225 -9.68 -8.18 12.61
CA HIS A 225 -10.54 -7.00 12.40
C HIS A 225 -12.00 -7.25 12.84
N SER A 226 -12.18 -7.73 14.07
CA SER A 226 -13.50 -7.95 14.67
C SER A 226 -14.18 -6.63 15.08
N PRO A 227 -15.49 -6.62 15.41
CA PRO A 227 -16.14 -5.44 15.98
C PRO A 227 -15.41 -4.86 17.20
N HIS A 228 -14.84 -5.72 18.05
CA HIS A 228 -14.04 -5.30 19.20
C HIS A 228 -12.76 -4.57 18.80
N PHE A 229 -12.10 -4.98 17.70
CA PHE A 229 -10.95 -4.27 17.15
C PHE A 229 -11.34 -2.84 16.75
N TYR A 230 -12.42 -2.68 15.98
CA TYR A 230 -12.85 -1.36 15.54
C TYR A 230 -13.38 -0.48 16.68
N GLN A 231 -13.96 -1.09 17.72
CA GLN A 231 -14.34 -0.39 18.94
C GLN A 231 -13.10 0.14 19.67
N LEU A 232 -12.08 -0.68 19.85
CA LEU A 232 -10.82 -0.29 20.49
C LEU A 232 -10.11 0.82 19.69
N LEU A 233 -9.94 0.61 18.37
CA LEU A 233 -9.35 1.60 17.47
C LEU A 233 -10.14 2.91 17.48
N GLY A 234 -11.47 2.85 17.44
CA GLY A 234 -12.34 4.02 17.51
C GLY A 234 -12.33 4.74 18.85
N THR A 235 -11.99 4.04 19.94
CA THR A 235 -11.83 4.66 21.26
C THR A 235 -10.49 5.39 21.33
N ILE A 236 -9.42 4.79 20.82
CA ILE A 236 -8.07 5.39 20.80
C ILE A 236 -7.98 6.55 19.80
N MET A 237 -8.56 6.39 18.62
CA MET A 237 -8.47 7.32 17.50
C MET A 237 -9.84 7.50 16.83
N PRO A 238 -10.73 8.36 17.37
CA PRO A 238 -12.10 8.50 16.88
C PRO A 238 -12.23 8.88 15.40
N ASP A 239 -11.23 9.58 14.85
CA ASP A 239 -11.16 10.04 13.47
C ASP A 239 -10.44 9.06 12.52
N TRP A 240 -10.18 7.80 12.95
CA TRP A 240 -9.43 6.81 12.17
C TRP A 240 -10.00 6.56 10.78
N LYS A 241 -11.34 6.62 10.62
CA LYS A 241 -12.00 6.44 9.31
C LYS A 241 -11.59 7.54 8.34
N THR A 242 -11.60 8.80 8.79
CA THR A 242 -11.17 9.94 7.97
C THR A 242 -9.71 9.81 7.56
N ARG A 243 -8.84 9.40 8.49
CA ARG A 243 -7.41 9.20 8.22
C ARG A 243 -7.17 8.07 7.23
N LYS A 244 -7.89 6.95 7.38
CA LYS A 244 -7.85 5.82 6.45
C LYS A 244 -8.32 6.24 5.06
N ASP A 245 -9.47 6.90 4.96
CA ASP A 245 -10.03 7.34 3.69
C ASP A 245 -9.14 8.41 3.01
N TYR A 246 -8.42 9.22 3.78
CA TYR A 246 -7.41 10.12 3.22
C TYR A 246 -6.18 9.36 2.72
N LEU A 247 -5.67 8.39 3.48
CA LEU A 247 -4.54 7.55 3.10
C LEU A 247 -4.82 6.81 1.79
N ASP A 248 -5.99 6.16 1.69
CA ASP A 248 -6.43 5.40 0.52
C ASP A 248 -6.55 6.29 -0.73
N ARG A 249 -6.96 7.55 -0.57
CA ARG A 249 -7.06 8.50 -1.70
C ARG A 249 -5.72 9.13 -2.11
N CYS A 250 -4.81 9.29 -1.17
CA CYS A 250 -3.61 10.10 -1.39
C CYS A 250 -2.41 9.29 -1.85
N ILE A 251 -2.38 8.00 -1.53
CA ILE A 251 -1.23 7.15 -1.80
C ILE A 251 -1.72 5.78 -2.22
N GLU A 252 -1.62 5.50 -3.51
CA GLU A 252 -1.61 4.13 -3.98
C GLU A 252 -0.24 3.52 -3.65
N LEU A 253 -0.25 2.31 -3.11
CA LEU A 253 0.94 1.47 -3.16
C LEU A 253 1.25 1.27 -4.64
N ARG A 254 2.22 2.02 -5.16
CA ARG A 254 2.77 1.73 -6.49
C ARG A 254 3.20 0.27 -6.43
N ALA A 255 2.71 -0.53 -7.37
CA ALA A 255 3.24 -1.86 -7.57
C ALA A 255 4.71 -1.68 -7.98
N ILE A 256 5.60 -1.65 -7.00
CA ILE A 256 7.03 -1.76 -7.27
C ILE A 256 7.20 -3.19 -7.76
N ASP A 257 7.53 -3.33 -9.05
CA ASP A 257 7.91 -4.61 -9.63
C ASP A 257 9.09 -5.16 -8.82
N CYS A 258 8.81 -6.12 -7.94
CA CYS A 258 9.78 -6.71 -7.03
C CYS A 258 10.79 -7.63 -7.72
N ASN A 259 10.86 -7.64 -9.05
CA ASN A 259 11.79 -8.50 -9.79
C ASN A 259 13.25 -8.02 -9.73
N ASN A 260 13.55 -6.86 -9.15
CA ASN A 260 14.92 -6.33 -9.08
C ASN A 260 15.45 -6.06 -7.66
N LEU A 261 14.79 -6.55 -6.61
CA LEU A 261 15.27 -6.42 -5.23
C LEU A 261 15.39 -7.81 -4.59
N SER A 262 16.48 -8.49 -4.89
CA SER A 262 17.08 -9.55 -4.07
C SER A 262 18.38 -8.99 -3.44
N PRO A 263 18.80 -9.54 -2.29
CA PRO A 263 19.25 -8.81 -1.09
C PRO A 263 20.46 -7.89 -1.25
#